data_AF-A0A9W6B8Z2-F1
#
_entry.id   AF-A0A9W6B8Z2-F1
#
_cell.length_a   1.000
_cell.length_b   1.000
_cell.length_c   1.000
_cell.angle_alpha   90.00
_cell.angle_beta   90.00
_cell.angle_gamma   90.00
#
_symmetry.space_group_name_H-M   'P 1'
#
loop_
_entity.id
_entity.type
_entity.pdbx_description
1 polymer ?
#
loop_
_entity_poly.entity_id
_entity_poly.type
_entity_poly.pdbx_seq_one_letter_code
_entity_poly.pdbx_strand_id
1 'polypeptide(L)'
;MAGILLQIFLEFFSKGAEHGHVHLNKKKQTFPWMLFVSLSIHAILEGFPLHSHETLVYGIVIHKLPVAIILSTFFLESNIKKSKIAIFLVLFSLMTPFGTFLNNNITSLHEYETQISALVIGVLLHIATTILFESSENHKFNLNKIIVIILGIVVAFFID
;
A
#
# COMPACT_ATOMS: atom_id res chain seq x y z
N MET A 1 16.14 2.35 3.63
CA MET A 1 16.10 3.74 3.11
C MET A 1 15.62 3.80 1.67
N ALA A 2 16.17 3.03 0.73
CA ALA A 2 15.69 3.03 -0.67
C ALA A 2 14.18 2.77 -0.81
N GLY A 3 13.61 1.86 -0.02
CA GLY A 3 12.17 1.59 -0.01
C GLY A 3 11.32 2.79 0.41
N ILE A 4 11.77 3.52 1.45
CA ILE A 4 11.13 4.75 1.92
C ILE A 4 11.16 5.80 0.80
N LEU A 5 12.32 6.02 0.17
CA LEU A 5 12.46 6.98 -0.94
C LEU A 5 11.59 6.62 -2.14
N LEU A 6 11.53 5.32 -2.46
CA LEU A 6 10.65 4.82 -3.52
C LEU A 6 9.18 5.08 -3.18
N GLN A 7 8.76 4.84 -1.94
CA GLN A 7 7.39 5.10 -1.53
C GLN A 7 7.05 6.58 -1.56
N ILE A 8 7.92 7.47 -1.09
CA ILE A 8 7.74 8.93 -1.21
C ILE A 8 7.60 9.36 -2.68
N PHE A 9 8.38 8.75 -3.58
CA PHE A 9 8.27 9.01 -5.01
C PHE A 9 6.92 8.55 -5.58
N LEU A 10 6.43 7.38 -5.20
CA LEU A 10 5.11 6.89 -5.59
C LEU A 10 3.97 7.74 -5.00
N GLU A 11 4.13 8.20 -3.76
CA GLU A 11 3.21 9.11 -3.06
C GLU A 11 3.03 10.45 -3.78
N PHE A 12 4.10 10.98 -4.38
CA PHE A 12 4.02 12.19 -5.19
C PHE A 12 3.00 12.04 -6.34
N PHE A 13 2.97 10.87 -6.98
CA PHE A 13 1.99 10.55 -8.03
C PHE A 13 0.60 10.23 -7.47
N SER A 14 0.52 9.63 -6.28
CA SER A 14 -0.76 9.36 -5.61
C SER A 14 -1.37 10.59 -4.93
N LYS A 15 -0.60 11.69 -4.82
CA LYS A 15 -0.93 12.90 -4.04
C LYS A 15 -1.22 12.58 -2.56
N GLY A 16 -0.55 11.58 -2.01
CA GLY A 16 -0.77 11.13 -0.63
C GLY A 16 -2.15 10.50 -0.39
N ALA A 17 -2.79 9.97 -1.44
CA ALA A 17 -4.11 9.35 -1.34
C ALA A 17 -4.14 8.18 -0.37
N GLU A 18 -3.09 7.37 -0.36
CA GLU A 18 -2.86 6.24 0.56
C GLU A 18 -2.97 6.58 2.04
N HIS A 19 -2.76 7.85 2.42
CA HIS A 19 -2.88 8.34 3.81
C HIS A 19 -4.06 9.30 4.02
N GLY A 20 -4.92 9.48 3.01
CA GLY A 20 -6.15 10.27 3.10
C GLY A 20 -6.03 11.77 2.81
N HIS A 21 -4.85 12.27 2.41
CA HIS A 21 -4.59 13.71 2.22
C HIS A 21 -4.95 14.25 0.82
N VAL A 22 -6.19 14.02 0.36
CA VAL A 22 -6.58 14.40 -1.00
C VAL A 22 -7.61 15.52 -1.03
N HIS A 23 -7.20 16.65 -1.60
CA HIS A 23 -8.10 17.71 -2.03
C HIS A 23 -8.85 17.29 -3.30
N LEU A 24 -10.06 16.77 -3.13
CA LEU A 24 -10.99 16.40 -4.20
C LEU A 24 -11.51 17.64 -4.92
N ASN A 25 -10.87 18.00 -6.04
CA ASN A 25 -11.38 19.05 -6.92
C ASN A 25 -12.55 18.49 -7.76
N LYS A 26 -13.79 18.88 -7.41
CA LYS A 26 -15.09 18.40 -7.94
C LYS A 26 -15.33 18.51 -9.47
N LYS A 27 -14.34 18.88 -10.28
CA LYS A 27 -14.54 19.25 -11.70
C LYS A 27 -13.83 18.38 -12.75
N LYS A 28 -13.06 17.36 -12.38
CA LYS A 28 -12.36 16.52 -13.40
C LYS A 28 -13.07 15.18 -13.63
N GLN A 29 -13.72 15.04 -14.78
CA GLN A 29 -14.29 13.79 -15.30
C GLN A 29 -13.24 12.82 -15.86
N THR A 30 -12.03 12.79 -15.28
CA THR A 30 -10.91 12.04 -15.84
C THR A 30 -10.49 10.97 -14.87
N PHE A 31 -10.36 9.74 -15.36
CA PHE A 31 -9.84 8.62 -14.58
C PHE A 31 -8.49 8.99 -13.94
N PRO A 32 -8.27 8.73 -12.64
CA PRO A 32 -7.06 9.13 -11.93
C PRO A 32 -5.92 8.16 -12.24
N TRP A 33 -5.44 8.16 -13.49
CA TRP A 33 -4.40 7.25 -14.00
C TRP A 33 -3.14 7.26 -13.16
N MET A 34 -2.69 8.45 -12.76
CA MET A 34 -1.47 8.63 -11.98
C MET A 34 -1.56 7.95 -10.60
N LEU A 35 -2.72 8.07 -9.95
CA LEU A 35 -3.04 7.36 -8.70
C LEU A 35 -3.05 5.85 -8.92
N PHE A 36 -3.78 5.39 -9.94
CA PHE A 36 -3.93 3.96 -10.22
C PHE A 36 -2.60 3.29 -10.53
N VAL A 37 -1.78 3.89 -11.40
CA VAL A 37 -0.47 3.34 -11.80
C VAL A 37 0.50 3.34 -10.62
N SER A 38 0.57 4.43 -9.85
CA SER A 38 1.43 4.52 -8.67
C SER A 38 1.10 3.43 -7.64
N LEU A 39 -0.18 3.32 -7.27
CA LEU A 39 -0.62 2.29 -6.31
C LEU A 39 -0.44 0.88 -6.87
N SER A 40 -0.55 0.68 -8.19
CA SER A 40 -0.31 -0.62 -8.82
C SER A 40 1.16 -1.04 -8.71
N ILE A 41 2.10 -0.11 -8.94
CA ILE A 41 3.54 -0.38 -8.75
C ILE A 41 3.83 -0.72 -7.29
N HIS A 42 3.32 0.10 -6.37
CA HIS A 42 3.41 -0.16 -4.93
C HIS A 42 2.86 -1.57 -4.58
N ALA A 43 1.67 -1.92 -5.10
CA ALA A 43 1.05 -3.23 -4.84
C ALA A 43 1.80 -4.42 -5.44
N ILE A 44 2.44 -4.24 -6.59
CA ILE A 44 3.33 -5.25 -7.19
C ILE A 44 4.52 -5.50 -6.27
N LEU A 45 5.20 -4.44 -5.81
CA LEU A 45 6.38 -4.56 -4.96
C LEU A 45 6.08 -5.31 -3.66
N GLU A 46 4.94 -5.01 -3.02
CA GLU A 46 4.49 -5.73 -1.82
C GLU A 46 4.29 -7.24 -2.04
N GLY A 47 4.02 -7.68 -3.28
CA GLY A 47 3.82 -9.09 -3.61
C GLY A 47 5.10 -9.92 -3.62
N PHE A 48 6.28 -9.31 -3.75
CA PHE A 48 7.55 -10.04 -3.87
C PHE A 48 7.91 -10.86 -2.62
N PRO A 49 7.95 -10.28 -1.40
CA PRO A 49 8.39 -11.01 -0.21
C PRO A 49 7.38 -12.05 0.30
N LEU A 50 6.18 -12.13 -0.29
CA LEU A 50 5.10 -13.02 0.17
C LEU A 50 5.45 -14.50 0.07
N HIS A 51 6.36 -14.88 -0.82
CA HIS A 51 6.78 -16.28 -0.95
C HIS A 51 7.60 -16.76 0.26
N SER A 52 8.40 -15.86 0.84
CA SER A 52 9.42 -16.19 1.84
C SER A 52 9.01 -15.81 3.27
N HIS A 53 7.92 -15.04 3.40
CA HIS A 53 7.40 -14.53 4.67
C HIS A 53 5.89 -14.74 4.76
N GLU A 54 5.44 -15.94 5.14
CA GLU A 54 4.02 -16.30 5.16
C GLU A 54 3.19 -15.39 6.07
N THR A 55 3.72 -14.99 7.23
CA THR A 55 3.01 -14.13 8.19
C THR A 55 2.87 -12.69 7.71
N LEU A 56 3.71 -12.25 6.76
CA LEU A 56 3.61 -10.93 6.11
C LEU A 56 2.31 -10.78 5.31
N VAL A 57 1.73 -11.91 4.84
CA VAL A 57 0.46 -11.92 4.12
C VAL A 57 -0.64 -11.26 4.96
N TYR A 58 -0.73 -11.57 6.26
CA TYR A 58 -1.76 -11.01 7.13
C TYR A 58 -1.64 -9.48 7.24
N GLY A 59 -0.43 -8.97 7.41
CA GLY A 59 -0.16 -7.54 7.46
C GLY A 59 -0.53 -6.83 6.16
N ILE A 60 -0.17 -7.41 5.02
CA ILE A 60 -0.50 -6.85 3.69
C ILE A 60 -2.01 -6.87 3.45
N VAL A 61 -2.72 -7.96 3.77
CA VAL A 61 -4.18 -8.03 3.62
C VAL A 61 -4.88 -6.92 4.40
N ILE A 62 -4.46 -6.69 5.65
CA ILE A 62 -5.02 -5.61 6.48
C ILE A 62 -4.70 -4.23 5.88
N HIS A 63 -3.46 -4.01 5.43
CA HIS A 63 -3.04 -2.76 4.79
C HIS A 63 -3.78 -2.46 3.46
N LYS A 64 -4.15 -3.49 2.70
CA LYS A 64 -4.89 -3.31 1.44
C LYS A 64 -6.30 -2.77 1.62
N LEU A 65 -6.91 -2.92 2.80
CA LEU A 65 -8.27 -2.42 3.07
C LEU A 65 -8.35 -0.89 2.95
N PRO A 66 -7.53 -0.08 3.67
CA PRO A 66 -7.45 1.36 3.47
C PRO A 66 -7.25 1.77 1.99
N VAL A 67 -6.27 1.17 1.32
CA VAL A 67 -5.92 1.53 -0.07
C VAL A 67 -7.08 1.25 -1.02
N ALA A 68 -7.79 0.13 -0.85
CA ALA A 68 -8.97 -0.20 -1.64
C ALA A 68 -10.11 0.81 -1.44
N ILE A 69 -10.34 1.26 -0.19
CA ILE A 69 -11.35 2.28 0.13
C ILE A 69 -11.01 3.61 -0.57
N ILE A 70 -9.75 4.03 -0.49
CA ILE A 70 -9.27 5.25 -1.14
C ILE A 70 -9.42 5.17 -2.66
N LEU A 71 -8.97 4.08 -3.29
CA LEU A 71 -9.06 3.94 -4.74
C LEU A 71 -10.52 3.89 -5.23
N SER A 72 -11.39 3.18 -4.49
CA SER A 72 -12.82 3.08 -4.80
C SER A 72 -13.53 4.43 -4.67
N THR A 73 -13.28 5.19 -3.60
CA THR A 73 -13.87 6.53 -3.41
C THR A 73 -13.45 7.49 -4.51
N PHE A 74 -12.17 7.49 -4.92
CA PHE A 74 -11.70 8.28 -6.06
C PHE A 74 -12.38 7.93 -7.38
N PHE A 75 -12.55 6.64 -7.66
CA PHE A 75 -13.19 6.19 -8.88
C PHE A 75 -14.67 6.56 -8.93
N LEU A 76 -15.37 6.50 -7.79
CA LEU A 76 -16.77 6.93 -7.67
C LEU A 76 -16.92 8.44 -7.91
N GLU A 77 -16.01 9.25 -7.39
CA GLU A 77 -15.99 10.71 -7.60
C GLU A 77 -15.62 11.11 -9.05
N SER A 78 -14.98 10.22 -9.81
CA SER A 78 -14.51 10.51 -11.18
C SER A 78 -15.60 10.50 -12.27
N ASN A 79 -16.89 10.37 -11.91
CA ASN A 79 -18.03 10.27 -12.84
C ASN A 79 -17.91 9.12 -13.87
N ILE A 80 -17.26 8.03 -13.49
CA ILE A 80 -17.03 6.86 -14.36
C ILE A 80 -18.12 5.81 -14.09
N LYS A 81 -18.51 5.06 -15.13
CA LYS A 81 -19.46 3.94 -14.99
C LYS A 81 -18.97 2.92 -13.95
N LYS A 82 -19.86 2.50 -13.04
CA LYS A 82 -19.56 1.50 -11.99
C LYS A 82 -18.94 0.20 -12.52
N SER A 83 -19.30 -0.24 -13.73
CA SER A 83 -18.70 -1.41 -14.36
C SER A 83 -17.20 -1.22 -14.64
N LYS A 84 -16.78 -0.05 -15.11
CA LYS A 84 -15.35 0.26 -15.29
C LYS A 84 -14.64 0.31 -13.94
N ILE A 85 -15.25 0.91 -12.91
CA ILE A 85 -14.70 0.95 -11.55
C ILE A 85 -14.41 -0.48 -11.06
N ALA A 86 -15.39 -1.39 -11.20
CA ALA A 86 -15.22 -2.78 -10.81
C ALA A 86 -14.06 -3.46 -11.58
N ILE A 87 -13.96 -3.26 -12.90
CA ILE A 87 -12.85 -3.80 -13.71
C ILE A 87 -11.49 -3.31 -13.18
N PHE A 88 -11.35 -2.01 -12.91
CA PHE A 88 -10.08 -1.46 -12.41
C PHE A 88 -9.75 -1.90 -10.99
N LEU A 89 -10.74 -2.09 -10.11
CA LEU A 89 -10.50 -2.65 -8.78
C LEU A 89 -10.07 -4.12 -8.85
N VAL A 90 -10.65 -4.91 -9.76
CA VAL A 90 -10.19 -6.28 -10.01
C VAL A 90 -8.76 -6.28 -10.54
N LEU A 91 -8.45 -5.44 -11.53
CA LEU A 91 -7.08 -5.28 -12.04
C LEU A 91 -6.11 -4.88 -10.91
N PHE A 92 -6.50 -3.95 -10.06
CA PHE A 92 -5.69 -3.56 -8.90
C PHE A 92 -5.46 -4.73 -7.93
N SER A 93 -6.50 -5.50 -7.62
CA SER A 93 -6.38 -6.65 -6.71
C SER A 93 -5.41 -7.73 -7.23
N LEU A 94 -5.26 -7.83 -8.56
CA LEU A 94 -4.33 -8.76 -9.19
C LEU A 94 -2.87 -8.30 -9.14
N MET A 95 -2.59 -7.04 -8.83
CA MET A 95 -1.22 -6.50 -8.83
C MET A 95 -0.33 -7.18 -7.78
N THR A 96 -0.84 -7.47 -6.59
CA THR A 96 -0.06 -8.16 -5.53
C THR A 96 0.22 -9.63 -5.86
N PRO A 97 -0.78 -10.46 -6.25
CA PRO A 97 -0.51 -11.79 -6.79
C PRO A 97 0.42 -11.80 -7.99
N PHE A 98 0.34 -10.78 -8.84
CA PHE A 98 1.24 -10.62 -9.98
C PHE A 98 2.69 -10.37 -9.54
N GLY A 99 2.92 -9.56 -8.49
CA GLY A 99 4.24 -9.40 -7.87
C GLY A 99 4.81 -10.71 -7.35
N THR A 100 4.00 -11.51 -6.63
CA THR A 100 4.42 -12.84 -6.16
C THR A 100 4.72 -13.79 -7.32
N PHE A 101 3.88 -13.76 -8.36
CA PHE A 101 4.10 -14.55 -9.57
C PHE A 101 5.42 -14.19 -10.25
N LEU A 102 5.74 -12.89 -10.39
CA LEU A 102 7.02 -12.45 -10.97
C LEU A 102 8.21 -12.96 -10.15
N ASN A 103 8.15 -12.83 -8.82
CA ASN A 103 9.21 -13.28 -7.92
C ASN A 103 9.47 -14.79 -8.06
N ASN A 104 8.42 -15.59 -8.22
CA ASN A 104 8.54 -17.06 -8.29
C ASN A 104 8.96 -17.59 -9.66
N ASN A 105 8.76 -16.83 -10.74
CA ASN A 105 9.03 -17.31 -12.10
C ASN A 105 10.31 -16.74 -12.72
N ILE A 106 10.81 -15.62 -12.22
CA ILE A 106 12.05 -15.01 -12.74
C ILE A 106 13.19 -15.40 -11.80
N THR A 107 13.92 -16.44 -12.17
CA THR A 107 14.97 -17.01 -11.32
C THR A 107 16.06 -16.02 -10.94
N SER A 108 16.38 -15.06 -11.81
CA SER A 108 17.33 -13.99 -11.54
C SER A 108 16.92 -13.05 -10.39
N LEU A 109 15.63 -13.01 -10.01
CA LEU A 109 15.19 -12.21 -8.86
C LEU A 109 15.53 -12.86 -7.52
N HIS A 110 15.67 -14.19 -7.46
CA HIS A 110 16.04 -14.89 -6.22
C HIS A 110 17.44 -14.49 -5.72
N GLU A 111 18.36 -14.17 -6.63
CA GLU A 111 19.69 -13.65 -6.25
C GLU A 111 19.62 -12.31 -5.50
N TYR A 112 18.53 -11.56 -5.69
CA TYR A 112 18.30 -10.25 -5.09
C TYR A 112 17.16 -10.27 -4.05
N GLU A 113 16.72 -11.45 -3.62
CA GLU A 113 15.55 -11.61 -2.75
C GLU A 113 15.68 -10.81 -1.44
N THR A 114 16.88 -10.81 -0.84
CA THR A 114 17.14 -10.05 0.40
C THR A 114 17.04 -8.54 0.15
N GLN A 115 17.57 -8.05 -0.97
CA GLN A 115 17.59 -6.64 -1.35
C GLN A 115 16.17 -6.16 -1.69
N ILE A 116 15.40 -6.98 -2.40
CA ILE A 116 14.00 -6.71 -2.71
C ILE A 116 13.17 -6.72 -1.42
N SER A 117 13.36 -7.71 -0.55
CA SER A 117 12.65 -7.75 0.75
C SER A 117 12.98 -6.54 1.61
N ALA A 118 14.26 -6.13 1.68
CA ALA A 118 14.67 -4.91 2.38
C ALA A 118 14.05 -3.62 1.77
N LEU A 119 13.91 -3.57 0.44
CA LEU A 119 13.21 -2.49 -0.25
C LEU A 119 11.73 -2.46 0.17
N VAL A 120 11.04 -3.59 0.13
CA VAL A 120 9.61 -3.70 0.44
C VAL A 120 9.33 -3.44 1.92
N ILE A 121 10.17 -3.94 2.84
CA ILE A 121 10.09 -3.60 4.26
C ILE A 121 10.24 -2.09 4.45
N GLY A 122 11.12 -1.43 3.69
CA GLY A 122 11.24 0.02 3.71
C GLY A 122 9.97 0.75 3.25
N VAL A 123 9.27 0.23 2.23
CA VAL A 123 7.98 0.74 1.77
C VAL A 123 6.92 0.61 2.87
N LEU A 124 6.78 -0.58 3.46
CA LEU A 124 5.84 -0.84 4.53
C LEU A 124 6.11 0.02 5.77
N LEU A 125 7.39 0.19 6.13
CA LEU A 125 7.80 1.01 7.26
C LEU A 125 7.42 2.48 7.05
N HIS A 126 7.65 3.05 5.87
CA HIS A 126 7.25 4.43 5.54
C HIS A 126 5.74 4.61 5.77
N ILE A 127 4.92 3.78 5.14
CA ILE A 127 3.46 3.81 5.26
C ILE A 127 3.02 3.69 6.71
N ALA A 128 3.56 2.73 7.45
CA ALA A 128 3.23 2.54 8.85
C ALA A 128 3.55 3.79 9.69
N THR A 129 4.71 4.39 9.47
CA THR A 129 5.11 5.60 10.22
C THR A 129 4.26 6.82 9.87
N THR A 130 3.92 7.01 8.59
CA THR A 130 3.05 8.11 8.14
C THR A 130 1.65 7.98 8.74
N ILE A 131 1.05 6.78 8.68
CA ILE A 131 -0.28 6.53 9.25
C ILE A 131 -0.28 6.69 10.77
N LEU A 132 0.74 6.17 11.48
CA LEU A 132 0.74 6.18 12.94
C LEU A 132 1.10 7.54 13.52
N PHE A 133 2.15 8.18 13.02
CA PHE A 133 2.75 9.35 13.67
C PHE A 133 2.46 10.67 12.97
N GLU A 134 2.39 10.68 11.65
CA GLU A 134 2.19 11.93 10.89
C GLU A 134 0.73 12.39 10.88
N SER A 135 -0.23 11.45 10.88
CA SER A 135 -1.68 11.76 10.98
C SER A 135 -2.14 12.28 12.35
N SER A 136 -1.24 12.62 13.29
CA SER A 136 -1.61 13.09 14.63
C SER A 136 -1.97 14.58 14.64
N GLU A 137 -3.27 14.88 14.78
CA GLU A 137 -3.72 16.26 14.96
C GLU A 137 -3.14 16.88 16.25
N ASN A 138 -2.61 18.10 16.13
CA ASN A 138 -2.06 18.93 17.22
C ASN A 138 -0.77 18.42 17.91
N HIS A 139 0.02 17.54 17.28
CA HIS A 139 1.31 17.06 17.83
C HIS A 139 1.23 16.46 19.25
N LYS A 140 0.03 16.08 19.72
CA LYS A 140 -0.15 15.44 21.01
C LYS A 140 0.01 13.94 20.87
N PHE A 141 0.87 13.38 21.71
CA PHE A 141 1.11 11.95 21.80
C PHE A 141 -0.19 11.20 22.06
N ASN A 142 -0.54 10.25 21.20
CA ASN A 142 -1.79 9.50 21.29
C ASN A 142 -1.55 8.13 21.92
N LEU A 143 -1.86 7.99 23.21
CA LEU A 143 -1.70 6.74 23.96
C LEU A 143 -2.50 5.58 23.33
N ASN A 144 -3.68 5.85 22.76
CA ASN A 144 -4.48 4.81 22.11
C ASN A 144 -3.75 4.22 20.91
N LYS A 145 -3.06 5.05 20.10
CA LYS A 145 -2.25 4.55 18.98
C LYS A 145 -1.14 3.62 19.45
N ILE A 146 -0.48 3.94 20.56
CA ILE A 146 0.61 3.11 21.11
C ILE A 146 0.09 1.81 21.67
N ILE A 147 -1.04 1.84 22.38
CA ILE A 147 -1.69 0.62 22.86
C ILE A 147 -2.02 -0.30 21.67
N VAL A 148 -2.55 0.26 20.57
CA VAL A 148 -2.83 -0.52 19.35
C VAL A 148 -1.55 -1.09 18.72
N ILE A 149 -0.44 -0.32 18.68
CA ILE A 149 0.86 -0.83 18.21
C ILE A 149 1.33 -2.00 19.08
N ILE A 150 1.30 -1.85 20.42
CA ILE A 150 1.72 -2.90 21.35
C ILE A 150 0.87 -4.15 21.19
N LEU A 151 -0.46 -4.00 21.09
CA LEU A 151 -1.37 -5.13 20.84
C LEU A 151 -1.05 -5.81 19.50
N GLY A 152 -0.78 -5.05 18.44
CA GLY A 152 -0.37 -5.59 17.15
C GLY A 152 0.92 -6.41 17.23
N ILE A 153 1.93 -5.92 17.96
CA ILE A 153 3.20 -6.63 18.20
C ILE A 153 2.95 -7.93 18.98
N VAL A 154 2.13 -7.89 20.03
CA VAL A 154 1.79 -9.08 20.82
C VAL A 154 1.06 -10.12 19.96
N VAL A 155 0.08 -9.70 19.15
CA VAL A 155 -0.64 -10.60 18.25
C VAL A 155 0.32 -11.20 17.21
N ALA A 156 1.20 -10.40 16.60
CA ALA A 156 2.19 -10.90 15.65
C ALA A 156 3.11 -11.94 16.29
N PHE A 157 3.60 -11.71 17.51
CA PHE A 157 4.45 -12.65 18.25
C PHE A 157 3.81 -14.02 18.50
N PHE A 158 2.47 -14.11 18.56
CA PHE A 158 1.77 -15.39 18.72
C PHE A 158 1.38 -16.06 17.39
N ILE A 159 1.47 -15.33 16.26
CA ILE A 159 1.15 -15.83 14.92
C ILE A 159 2.42 -16.26 14.17
N ASP A 160 3.57 -15.65 14.47
CA ASP A 160 4.92 -16.08 14.06
C ASP A 160 5.42 -17.28 14.88
#